data_AF-A0A350F209-F1
#
_entry.id   AF-A0A350F209-F1
#
_cell.length_a   1.000
_cell.length_b   1.000
_cell.length_c   1.000
_cell.angle_alpha   90.00
_cell.angle_beta   90.00
_cell.angle_gamma   90.00
#
_symmetry.space_group_name_H-M   'P 1'
#
loop_
_entity.id
_entity.type
_entity.pdbx_description
1 polymer ?
#
loop_
_entity_poly.entity_id
_entity_poly.type
_entity_poly.pdbx_seq_one_letter_code
_entity_poly.pdbx_strand_id
1 'polypeptide(L)'
;VGQARLAALLARNHADLAREEGERRERLASIKARAYLASRGALLQGLCAAAAHATERASSQGTNDLTLLDLRMAESAGLIAGLFQGWDQELETAEPDWAAITLQLRQWSTNPPVEANAFLSMALLTVGQRDLALVEVETMRTNDVATPNGAMLHHGARAFVYVLQGWDRLAIQEAEKLAAVAPQSDYAVSGTDLVALAHVMIAGDAILKHEWLKADRSIAEAVRLSPDNQVVVFMTGERLAANGEWEKAAESLEASAQGSGDEWLAQKLAQRARELRDGRGSADRLVMDPEFLFEVSAHYVAMHARNSEAARRLQTLAYETRAQGRRMLEKISPFKSGSTQLDEASSEAAAK
;
A
#
# COMPACT_ATOMS: atom_id res chain seq x y z
N VAL A 1 39.48 13.97 -10.88
CA VAL A 1 38.80 12.99 -9.99
C VAL A 1 37.27 13.07 -10.06
N GLY A 2 36.66 14.25 -10.25
CA GLY A 2 35.19 14.39 -10.29
C GLY A 2 34.46 13.70 -11.46
N GLN A 3 34.93 13.88 -12.70
CA GLN A 3 34.24 13.37 -13.90
C GLN A 3 34.22 11.84 -13.99
N ALA A 4 35.35 11.17 -13.71
CA ALA A 4 35.42 9.70 -13.72
C ALA A 4 34.52 9.08 -12.65
N ARG A 5 34.43 9.68 -11.46
CA ARG A 5 33.55 9.21 -10.38
C ARG A 5 32.08 9.40 -10.74
N LEU A 6 31.72 10.55 -11.32
CA LEU A 6 30.36 10.80 -11.81
C LEU A 6 29.97 9.82 -12.92
N ALA A 7 30.86 9.59 -13.90
CA ALA A 7 30.62 8.63 -14.98
C ALA A 7 30.43 7.20 -14.44
N ALA A 8 31.24 6.78 -13.46
CA ALA A 8 31.08 5.48 -12.81
C ALA A 8 29.74 5.36 -12.05
N LEU A 9 29.30 6.43 -11.37
CA LEU A 9 27.99 6.47 -10.71
C LEU A 9 26.83 6.36 -11.70
N LEU A 10 26.88 7.13 -12.81
CA LEU A 10 25.88 7.06 -13.86
C LEU A 10 25.83 5.68 -14.53
N ALA A 11 26.99 5.11 -14.85
CA ALA A 11 27.08 3.76 -15.42
C ALA A 11 26.46 2.71 -14.49
N ARG A 12 26.71 2.80 -13.18
CA ARG A 12 26.09 1.92 -12.18
C ARG A 12 24.58 2.11 -12.12
N ASN A 13 24.11 3.36 -12.11
CA ASN A 13 22.67 3.64 -12.11
C ASN A 13 21.98 3.06 -13.35
N HIS A 14 22.58 3.19 -14.54
CA HIS A 14 22.05 2.60 -15.77
C HIS A 14 22.07 1.07 -15.74
N ALA A 15 23.12 0.45 -15.19
CA ALA A 15 23.19 -0.99 -15.04
C ALA A 15 22.13 -1.53 -14.06
N ASP A 16 21.95 -0.86 -12.91
CA ASP A 16 20.91 -1.21 -11.93
C ASP A 16 19.53 -1.13 -12.57
N LEU A 17 19.23 -0.04 -13.28
CA LEU A 17 17.95 0.14 -13.98
C LEU A 17 17.72 -0.93 -15.05
N ALA A 18 18.72 -1.21 -15.89
CA ALA A 18 18.61 -2.22 -16.94
C ALA A 18 18.38 -3.63 -16.37
N ARG A 19 19.00 -3.94 -15.22
CA ARG A 19 18.75 -5.18 -14.48
C ARG A 19 17.31 -5.25 -14.00
N GLU A 20 16.83 -4.23 -13.29
CA GLU A 20 15.46 -4.16 -12.78
C GLU A 20 14.41 -4.25 -13.91
N GLU A 21 14.64 -3.60 -15.05
CA GLU A 21 13.79 -3.72 -16.24
C GLU A 21 13.82 -5.12 -16.87
N GLY A 22 14.98 -5.81 -16.81
CA GLY A 22 15.10 -7.21 -17.20
C GLY A 22 14.24 -8.11 -16.33
N GLU A 23 14.39 -8.00 -15.01
CA GLU A 23 13.61 -8.75 -14.03
C GLU A 23 12.11 -8.46 -14.15
N ARG A 24 11.72 -7.20 -14.36
CA ARG A 24 10.32 -6.82 -14.61
C ARG A 24 9.74 -7.57 -15.81
N ARG A 25 10.45 -7.54 -16.95
CA ARG A 25 10.01 -8.22 -18.17
C ARG A 25 9.91 -9.73 -17.98
N GLU A 26 10.88 -10.33 -17.30
CA GLU A 26 10.88 -11.77 -17.01
C GLU A 26 9.65 -12.17 -16.19
N ARG A 27 9.33 -11.42 -15.12
CA ARG A 27 8.15 -11.71 -14.28
C ARG A 27 6.84 -11.56 -15.04
N LEU A 28 6.71 -10.52 -15.87
CA LEU A 28 5.53 -10.33 -16.72
C LEU A 28 5.40 -11.42 -17.81
N ALA A 29 6.52 -12.00 -18.26
CA ALA A 29 6.53 -13.12 -19.21
C ALA A 29 6.27 -14.49 -18.57
N SER A 30 6.23 -14.57 -17.23
CA SER A 30 6.03 -15.82 -16.51
C SER A 30 4.72 -16.52 -16.88
N ILE A 31 4.69 -17.85 -16.72
CA ILE A 31 3.46 -18.64 -16.94
C ILE A 31 2.34 -18.17 -16.00
N LYS A 32 2.67 -17.86 -14.73
CA LYS A 32 1.72 -17.34 -13.74
C LYS A 32 1.08 -16.03 -14.21
N ALA A 33 1.87 -15.06 -14.67
CA ALA A 33 1.37 -13.79 -15.17
C ALA A 33 0.46 -13.97 -16.40
N ARG A 34 0.86 -14.82 -17.35
CA ARG A 34 0.05 -15.11 -18.55
C ARG A 34 -1.25 -15.84 -18.23
N ALA A 35 -1.22 -16.83 -17.35
CA ALA A 35 -2.41 -17.55 -16.91
C ALA A 35 -3.38 -16.63 -16.15
N TYR A 36 -2.85 -15.74 -15.31
CA TYR A 36 -3.64 -14.71 -14.64
C TYR A 36 -4.28 -13.76 -15.65
N LEU A 37 -3.51 -13.17 -16.58
CA LEU A 37 -4.05 -12.29 -17.63
C LEU A 37 -5.16 -12.95 -18.45
N ALA A 38 -4.99 -14.23 -18.82
CA ALA A 38 -5.96 -14.97 -19.61
C ALA A 38 -7.28 -15.21 -18.85
N SER A 39 -7.23 -15.35 -17.52
CA SER A 39 -8.41 -15.61 -16.67
C SER A 39 -9.00 -14.34 -16.05
N ARG A 40 -8.21 -13.27 -15.92
CA ARG A 40 -8.54 -12.02 -15.25
C ARG A 40 -9.86 -11.43 -15.72
N GLY A 41 -10.06 -11.32 -17.04
CA GLY A 41 -11.27 -10.72 -17.61
C GLY A 41 -12.54 -11.45 -17.16
N ALA A 42 -12.55 -12.78 -17.25
CA ALA A 42 -13.69 -13.60 -16.83
C ALA A 42 -13.92 -13.53 -15.31
N LEU A 43 -12.85 -13.53 -14.51
CA LEU A 43 -12.93 -13.40 -13.05
C LEU A 43 -13.53 -12.05 -12.64
N LEU A 44 -13.04 -10.95 -13.21
CA LEU A 44 -13.56 -9.61 -12.93
C LEU A 44 -15.01 -9.48 -13.39
N GLN A 45 -15.33 -9.97 -14.59
CA GLN A 45 -16.70 -9.95 -15.09
C GLN A 45 -17.65 -10.72 -14.14
N GLY A 46 -17.24 -11.91 -13.68
CA GLY A 46 -18.02 -12.71 -12.73
C GLY A 46 -18.21 -12.01 -11.38
N LEU A 47 -17.14 -11.44 -10.82
CA LEU A 47 -17.20 -10.69 -9.56
C LEU A 47 -18.09 -9.46 -9.67
N CYS A 48 -17.94 -8.66 -10.72
CA CYS A 48 -18.77 -7.49 -10.99
C CYS A 48 -20.24 -7.87 -11.22
N ALA A 49 -20.52 -8.96 -11.94
CA ALA A 49 -21.88 -9.43 -12.16
C ALA A 49 -22.55 -9.91 -10.86
N ALA A 50 -21.82 -10.65 -10.03
CA ALA A 50 -22.33 -11.10 -8.73
C ALA A 50 -22.57 -9.91 -7.78
N ALA A 51 -21.64 -8.95 -7.74
CA ALA A 51 -21.81 -7.71 -6.99
C ALA A 51 -23.01 -6.88 -7.49
N ALA A 52 -23.17 -6.76 -8.81
CA ALA A 52 -24.30 -6.07 -9.42
C ALA A 52 -25.63 -6.75 -9.08
N HIS A 53 -25.67 -8.08 -9.02
CA HIS A 53 -26.86 -8.81 -8.59
C HIS A 53 -27.20 -8.52 -7.12
N ALA A 54 -26.20 -8.50 -6.24
CA ALA A 54 -26.40 -8.18 -4.83
C ALA A 54 -26.93 -6.75 -4.63
N THR A 55 -26.39 -5.76 -5.37
CA THR A 55 -26.86 -4.37 -5.31
C THR A 55 -28.24 -4.19 -5.94
N GLU A 56 -28.58 -4.93 -7.00
CA GLU A 56 -29.92 -4.94 -7.58
C GLU A 56 -30.97 -5.47 -6.58
N ARG A 57 -30.60 -6.48 -5.80
CA ARG A 57 -31.45 -6.97 -4.70
C ARG A 57 -31.57 -5.94 -3.58
N ALA A 58 -30.48 -5.29 -3.18
CA ALA A 58 -30.52 -4.20 -2.20
C ALA A 58 -31.44 -3.06 -2.65
N SER A 59 -31.40 -2.70 -3.95
CA SER A 59 -32.25 -1.68 -4.54
C SER A 59 -33.73 -2.05 -4.54
N SER A 60 -34.06 -3.31 -4.83
CA SER A 60 -35.45 -3.76 -5.02
C SER A 60 -36.13 -4.25 -3.75
N GLN A 61 -35.38 -4.80 -2.80
CA GLN A 61 -35.89 -5.45 -1.58
C GLN A 61 -35.55 -4.65 -0.32
N GLY A 62 -34.65 -3.65 -0.41
CA GLY A 62 -34.03 -3.04 0.77
C GLY A 62 -32.95 -3.93 1.38
N THR A 63 -32.12 -3.36 2.25
CA THR A 63 -30.97 -4.07 2.86
C THR A 63 -31.37 -5.04 3.98
N ASN A 64 -32.52 -4.81 4.63
CA ASN A 64 -32.99 -5.60 5.77
C ASN A 64 -33.39 -7.05 5.40
N ASP A 65 -33.78 -7.27 4.14
CA ASP A 65 -34.27 -8.57 3.66
C ASP A 65 -33.20 -9.38 2.90
N LEU A 66 -31.96 -8.88 2.87
CA LEU A 66 -30.85 -9.55 2.20
C LEU A 66 -30.26 -10.68 3.03
N THR A 67 -29.73 -11.69 2.34
CA THR A 67 -28.84 -12.66 3.00
C THR A 67 -27.57 -11.94 3.44
N LEU A 68 -26.89 -12.47 4.48
CA LEU A 68 -25.63 -11.87 4.96
C LEU A 68 -24.56 -11.78 3.86
N LEU A 69 -24.57 -12.72 2.90
CA LEU A 69 -23.64 -12.69 1.77
C LEU A 69 -24.00 -11.57 0.79
N ASP A 70 -25.28 -11.46 0.40
CA ASP A 70 -25.76 -10.41 -0.51
C ASP A 70 -25.54 -9.02 0.09
N LEU A 71 -25.86 -8.84 1.38
CA LEU A 71 -25.63 -7.58 2.09
C LEU A 71 -24.17 -7.17 2.05
N ARG A 72 -23.24 -8.07 2.43
CA ARG A 72 -21.80 -7.77 2.43
C ARG A 72 -21.26 -7.50 1.04
N MET A 73 -21.77 -8.20 0.03
CA MET A 73 -21.39 -7.95 -1.36
C MET A 73 -21.89 -6.59 -1.83
N ALA A 74 -23.14 -6.24 -1.52
CA ALA A 74 -23.70 -4.93 -1.83
C ALA A 74 -22.92 -3.80 -1.13
N GLU A 75 -22.67 -3.92 0.17
CA GLU A 75 -21.85 -2.96 0.94
C GLU A 75 -20.45 -2.78 0.35
N SER A 76 -19.76 -3.89 0.05
CA SER A 76 -18.42 -3.84 -0.56
C SER A 76 -18.47 -3.19 -1.94
N ALA A 77 -19.51 -3.47 -2.72
CA ALA A 77 -19.67 -2.91 -4.06
C ALA A 77 -20.02 -1.41 -4.02
N GLY A 78 -20.85 -0.98 -3.07
CA GLY A 78 -21.13 0.43 -2.82
C GLY A 78 -19.88 1.20 -2.37
N LEU A 79 -19.06 0.59 -1.53
CA LEU A 79 -17.76 1.14 -1.15
C LEU A 79 -16.84 1.30 -2.36
N ILE A 80 -16.68 0.26 -3.17
CA ILE A 80 -15.83 0.31 -4.38
C ILE A 80 -16.38 1.32 -5.41
N ALA A 81 -17.70 1.37 -5.61
CA ALA A 81 -18.37 2.35 -6.46
C ALA A 81 -18.12 3.79 -6.01
N GLY A 82 -18.27 4.06 -4.71
CA GLY A 82 -18.01 5.37 -4.10
C GLY A 82 -16.55 5.80 -4.22
N LEU A 83 -15.60 4.86 -4.30
CA LEU A 83 -14.19 5.19 -4.54
C LEU A 83 -13.90 5.64 -5.98
N PHE A 84 -14.70 5.20 -6.97
CA PHE A 84 -14.39 5.40 -8.39
C PHE A 84 -15.34 6.39 -9.12
N GLN A 85 -16.52 6.74 -8.58
CA GLN A 85 -17.47 7.70 -9.22
C GLN A 85 -17.04 9.17 -9.24
N GLY A 86 -15.77 9.47 -9.00
CA GLY A 86 -15.33 10.82 -8.75
C GLY A 86 -15.55 11.18 -7.28
N TRP A 87 -14.58 11.89 -6.75
CA TRP A 87 -14.36 12.01 -5.32
C TRP A 87 -15.19 13.13 -4.69
N ASP A 88 -16.16 13.66 -5.44
CA ASP A 88 -16.92 14.88 -5.17
C ASP A 88 -18.33 14.65 -4.61
N GLN A 89 -18.84 13.41 -4.59
CA GLN A 89 -20.16 13.13 -3.99
C GLN A 89 -20.02 12.79 -2.52
N GLU A 90 -20.38 13.73 -1.63
CA GLU A 90 -20.45 13.55 -0.18
C GLU A 90 -21.08 12.18 0.18
N LEU A 91 -20.25 11.25 0.66
CA LEU A 91 -20.67 9.92 1.14
C LEU A 91 -21.38 10.00 2.51
N GLU A 92 -21.45 11.17 3.11
CA GLU A 92 -21.95 11.34 4.47
C GLU A 92 -23.48 11.50 4.44
N THR A 93 -24.16 10.42 4.84
CA THR A 93 -25.57 10.29 5.27
C THR A 93 -26.63 9.85 4.25
N ALA A 94 -26.37 9.88 2.94
CA ALA A 94 -27.34 9.35 1.98
C ALA A 94 -27.23 7.82 1.86
N GLU A 95 -28.36 7.11 1.86
CA GLU A 95 -28.38 5.69 1.49
C GLU A 95 -27.73 5.53 0.09
N PRO A 96 -26.87 4.52 -0.12
CA PRO A 96 -26.23 4.32 -1.41
C PRO A 96 -27.27 4.15 -2.52
N ASP A 97 -27.08 4.83 -3.65
CA ASP A 97 -27.89 4.60 -4.84
C ASP A 97 -27.53 3.24 -5.46
N TRP A 98 -28.15 2.18 -4.92
CA TRP A 98 -27.92 0.81 -5.32
C TRP A 98 -28.19 0.56 -6.80
N ALA A 99 -29.12 1.31 -7.41
CA ALA A 99 -29.42 1.20 -8.84
C ALA A 99 -28.29 1.78 -9.69
N ALA A 100 -27.77 2.96 -9.35
CA ALA A 100 -26.61 3.56 -10.02
C ALA A 100 -25.36 2.67 -9.87
N ILE A 101 -25.11 2.15 -8.67
CA ILE A 101 -23.99 1.22 -8.39
C ILE A 101 -24.12 -0.05 -9.26
N THR A 102 -25.32 -0.62 -9.36
CA THR A 102 -25.58 -1.79 -10.21
C THR A 102 -25.21 -1.54 -11.68
N LEU A 103 -25.65 -0.40 -12.23
CA LEU A 103 -25.35 -0.02 -13.61
C LEU A 103 -23.84 0.13 -13.83
N GLN A 104 -23.16 0.75 -12.87
CA GLN A 104 -21.72 0.96 -12.94
C GLN A 104 -20.93 -0.35 -12.87
N LEU A 105 -21.28 -1.27 -11.97
CA LEU A 105 -20.63 -2.59 -11.88
C LEU A 105 -20.79 -3.38 -13.18
N ARG A 106 -21.96 -3.29 -13.83
CA ARG A 106 -22.18 -3.88 -15.15
C ARG A 106 -21.28 -3.25 -16.20
N GLN A 107 -21.10 -1.93 -16.18
CA GLN A 107 -20.16 -1.25 -17.08
C GLN A 107 -18.71 -1.73 -16.84
N TRP A 108 -18.26 -1.75 -15.58
CA TRP A 108 -16.91 -2.18 -15.20
C TRP A 108 -16.60 -3.64 -15.52
N SER A 109 -17.63 -4.50 -15.53
CA SER A 109 -17.48 -5.90 -15.92
C SER A 109 -16.94 -6.09 -17.34
N THR A 110 -17.09 -5.06 -18.18
CA THR A 110 -16.62 -5.05 -19.58
C THR A 110 -15.48 -4.07 -19.83
N ASN A 111 -15.48 -2.94 -19.10
CA ASN A 111 -14.47 -1.90 -19.22
C ASN A 111 -14.15 -1.32 -17.84
N PRO A 112 -13.25 -1.97 -17.06
CA PRO A 112 -12.90 -1.51 -15.73
C PRO A 112 -12.14 -0.18 -15.81
N PRO A 113 -12.41 0.77 -14.91
CA PRO A 113 -11.69 2.04 -14.86
C PRO A 113 -10.26 1.83 -14.34
N VAL A 114 -9.35 2.77 -14.59
CA VAL A 114 -7.94 2.64 -14.18
C VAL A 114 -7.79 2.53 -12.66
N GLU A 115 -8.68 3.20 -11.93
CA GLU A 115 -8.79 3.16 -10.47
C GLU A 115 -9.05 1.73 -9.97
N ALA A 116 -9.83 0.93 -10.71
CA ALA A 116 -10.11 -0.46 -10.36
C ALA A 116 -8.85 -1.33 -10.45
N ASN A 117 -8.03 -1.13 -11.48
CA ASN A 117 -6.74 -1.80 -11.60
C ASN A 117 -5.78 -1.39 -10.45
N ALA A 118 -5.79 -0.12 -10.05
CA ALA A 118 -4.92 0.38 -8.98
C ALA A 118 -5.33 -0.21 -7.64
N PHE A 119 -6.63 -0.19 -7.36
CA PHE A 119 -7.21 -0.82 -6.20
C PHE A 119 -6.89 -2.32 -6.15
N LEU A 120 -7.10 -3.05 -7.26
CA LEU A 120 -6.84 -4.49 -7.30
C LEU A 120 -5.36 -4.82 -7.13
N SER A 121 -4.46 -4.02 -7.70
CA SER A 121 -3.02 -4.14 -7.47
C SER A 121 -2.70 -4.02 -5.98
N MET A 122 -3.21 -2.99 -5.31
CA MET A 122 -3.00 -2.78 -3.87
C MET A 122 -3.61 -3.91 -3.02
N ALA A 123 -4.83 -4.37 -3.35
CA ALA A 123 -5.45 -5.50 -2.66
C ALA A 123 -4.66 -6.80 -2.83
N LEU A 124 -4.07 -7.04 -4.01
CA LEU A 124 -3.20 -8.20 -4.23
C LEU A 124 -1.90 -8.10 -3.45
N LEU A 125 -1.34 -6.89 -3.28
CA LEU A 125 -0.16 -6.68 -2.44
C LEU A 125 -0.43 -7.00 -0.98
N THR A 126 -1.58 -6.57 -0.42
CA THR A 126 -1.90 -6.81 1.00
C THR A 126 -2.05 -8.29 1.33
N VAL A 127 -2.46 -9.12 0.36
CA VAL A 127 -2.51 -10.58 0.50
C VAL A 127 -1.25 -11.30 0.00
N GLY A 128 -0.16 -10.56 -0.24
CA GLY A 128 1.15 -11.09 -0.60
C GLY A 128 1.31 -11.57 -2.06
N GLN A 129 0.35 -11.30 -2.94
CA GLN A 129 0.38 -11.70 -4.36
C GLN A 129 1.13 -10.67 -5.23
N ARG A 130 2.41 -10.44 -4.91
CA ARG A 130 3.24 -9.38 -5.53
C ARG A 130 3.34 -9.46 -7.06
N ASP A 131 3.45 -10.67 -7.62
CA ASP A 131 3.53 -10.84 -9.08
C ASP A 131 2.21 -10.52 -9.78
N LEU A 132 1.07 -10.79 -9.14
CA LEU A 132 -0.24 -10.46 -9.71
C LEU A 132 -0.52 -8.97 -9.60
N ALA A 133 -0.14 -8.34 -8.49
CA ALA A 133 -0.18 -6.88 -8.35
C ALA A 133 0.65 -6.18 -9.42
N LEU A 134 1.84 -6.72 -9.73
CA LEU A 134 2.67 -6.23 -10.84
C LEU A 134 1.94 -6.34 -12.18
N VAL A 135 1.27 -7.46 -12.45
CA VAL A 135 0.49 -7.59 -13.68
C VAL A 135 -0.64 -6.56 -13.72
N GLU A 136 -1.38 -6.37 -12.63
CA GLU A 136 -2.46 -5.38 -12.57
C GLU A 136 -1.99 -3.97 -12.86
N VAL A 137 -0.87 -3.55 -12.26
CA VAL A 137 -0.35 -2.20 -12.45
C VAL A 137 0.22 -1.98 -13.85
N GLU A 138 0.79 -3.02 -14.46
CA GLU A 138 1.35 -2.95 -15.82
C GLU A 138 0.29 -3.07 -16.93
N THR A 139 -0.92 -3.52 -16.59
CA THR A 139 -2.06 -3.55 -17.55
C THR A 139 -2.79 -2.21 -17.66
N MET A 140 -2.53 -1.27 -16.76
CA MET A 140 -3.04 0.10 -16.86
C MET A 140 -2.46 0.77 -18.10
N ARG A 141 -3.30 1.16 -19.05
CA ARG A 141 -2.79 1.81 -20.26
C ARG A 141 -2.54 3.28 -19.98
N THR A 142 -1.47 3.81 -20.55
CA THR A 142 -1.13 5.24 -20.47
C THR A 142 -2.21 6.16 -21.05
N ASN A 143 -3.03 5.66 -21.98
CA ASN A 143 -4.16 6.42 -22.52
C ASN A 143 -5.33 6.51 -21.54
N ASP A 144 -5.41 5.60 -20.57
CA ASP A 144 -6.47 5.56 -19.55
C ASP A 144 -6.13 6.46 -18.34
N VAL A 145 -4.92 7.03 -18.30
CA VAL A 145 -4.42 7.97 -17.26
C VAL A 145 -4.32 9.41 -17.78
N ALA A 146 -5.20 9.79 -18.71
CA ALA A 146 -5.21 11.12 -19.30
C ALA A 146 -5.53 12.24 -18.29
N THR A 147 -6.10 11.90 -17.13
CA THR A 147 -6.34 12.85 -16.03
C THR A 147 -5.15 12.89 -15.07
N PRO A 148 -4.85 14.05 -14.43
CA PRO A 148 -3.82 14.12 -13.39
C PRO A 148 -4.01 13.11 -12.25
N ASN A 149 -5.25 12.87 -11.83
CA ASN A 149 -5.57 11.88 -10.80
C ASN A 149 -5.27 10.44 -11.25
N GLY A 150 -5.63 10.09 -12.49
CA GLY A 150 -5.29 8.78 -13.06
C GLY A 150 -3.79 8.58 -13.16
N ALA A 151 -3.05 9.59 -13.61
CA ALA A 151 -1.59 9.55 -13.69
C ALA A 151 -0.95 9.40 -12.30
N MET A 152 -1.47 10.12 -11.30
CA MET A 152 -1.04 10.01 -9.91
C MET A 152 -1.24 8.59 -9.37
N LEU A 153 -2.44 8.02 -9.53
CA LEU A 153 -2.74 6.66 -9.07
C LEU A 153 -1.85 5.62 -9.76
N HIS A 154 -1.64 5.76 -11.06
CA HIS A 154 -0.80 4.86 -11.83
C HIS A 154 0.66 4.89 -11.37
N HIS A 155 1.28 6.08 -11.32
CA HIS A 155 2.66 6.21 -10.89
C HIS A 155 2.84 5.84 -9.40
N GLY A 156 1.88 6.18 -8.54
CA GLY A 156 1.89 5.78 -7.13
C GLY A 156 1.80 4.28 -6.92
N ALA A 157 0.86 3.61 -7.60
CA ALA A 157 0.72 2.16 -7.52
C ALA A 157 1.99 1.45 -8.06
N ARG A 158 2.58 1.94 -9.17
CA ARG A 158 3.82 1.35 -9.72
C ARG A 158 4.99 1.54 -8.77
N ALA A 159 5.18 2.75 -8.24
CA ALA A 159 6.24 3.03 -7.28
C ALA A 159 6.15 2.07 -6.09
N PHE A 160 4.95 1.91 -5.51
CA PHE A 160 4.73 1.04 -4.36
C PHE A 160 4.97 -0.45 -4.68
N VAL A 161 4.43 -0.95 -5.80
CA VAL A 161 4.70 -2.32 -6.27
C VAL A 161 6.19 -2.54 -6.45
N TYR A 162 6.91 -1.60 -7.08
CA TYR A 162 8.33 -1.73 -7.36
C TYR A 162 9.20 -1.75 -6.11
N VAL A 163 8.87 -0.93 -5.09
CA VAL A 163 9.53 -1.02 -3.78
C VAL A 163 9.40 -2.44 -3.21
N LEU A 164 8.18 -3.00 -3.21
CA LEU A 164 7.95 -4.34 -2.65
C LEU A 164 8.57 -5.47 -3.48
N GLN A 165 8.95 -5.20 -4.73
CA GLN A 165 9.76 -6.10 -5.56
C GLN A 165 11.27 -5.94 -5.34
N GLY A 166 11.71 -4.89 -4.64
CA GLY A 166 13.12 -4.54 -4.46
C GLY A 166 13.74 -3.85 -5.69
N TRP A 167 12.92 -3.25 -6.55
CA TRP A 167 13.35 -2.50 -7.73
C TRP A 167 13.45 -1.02 -7.42
N ASP A 168 14.47 -0.66 -6.66
CA ASP A 168 14.64 0.67 -6.10
C ASP A 168 14.68 1.76 -7.18
N ARG A 169 15.38 1.52 -8.30
CA ARG A 169 15.54 2.54 -9.35
C ARG A 169 14.25 2.79 -10.09
N LEU A 170 13.54 1.72 -10.46
CA LEU A 170 12.21 1.82 -11.05
C LEU A 170 11.23 2.49 -10.08
N ALA A 171 11.26 2.14 -8.80
CA ALA A 171 10.40 2.74 -7.78
C ALA A 171 10.61 4.26 -7.67
N ILE A 172 11.86 4.71 -7.58
CA ILE A 172 12.19 6.13 -7.52
C ILE A 172 11.78 6.87 -8.80
N GLN A 173 12.01 6.29 -9.99
CA GLN A 173 11.57 6.90 -11.24
C GLN A 173 10.04 7.09 -11.30
N GLU A 174 9.27 6.12 -10.81
CA GLU A 174 7.82 6.28 -10.75
C GLU A 174 7.39 7.27 -9.67
N ALA A 175 8.09 7.33 -8.53
CA ALA A 175 7.85 8.36 -7.51
C ALA A 175 8.16 9.79 -8.02
N GLU A 176 9.19 9.96 -8.85
CA GLU A 176 9.50 11.24 -9.49
C GLU A 176 8.44 11.64 -10.52
N LYS A 177 7.91 10.68 -11.30
CA LYS A 177 6.79 10.94 -12.23
C LYS A 177 5.52 11.31 -11.47
N LEU A 178 5.23 10.59 -10.39
CA LEU A 178 4.15 10.90 -9.46
C LEU A 178 4.30 12.33 -8.92
N ALA A 179 5.48 12.69 -8.44
CA ALA A 179 5.79 14.02 -7.93
C ALA A 179 5.57 15.14 -8.96
N ALA A 180 5.84 14.87 -10.24
CA ALA A 180 5.63 15.83 -11.33
C ALA A 180 4.15 16.09 -11.63
N VAL A 181 3.27 15.10 -11.43
CA VAL A 181 1.82 15.22 -11.70
C VAL A 181 1.00 15.61 -10.47
N ALA A 182 1.50 15.35 -9.26
CA ALA A 182 0.78 15.60 -8.00
C ALA A 182 0.24 17.04 -7.85
N PRO A 183 0.96 18.12 -8.23
CA PRO A 183 0.43 19.48 -8.11
C PRO A 183 -0.79 19.79 -8.99
N GLN A 184 -1.04 18.97 -10.02
CA GLN A 184 -2.15 19.11 -10.96
C GLN A 184 -3.34 18.22 -10.59
N SER A 185 -3.14 17.34 -9.62
CA SER A 185 -4.17 16.44 -9.09
C SER A 185 -4.96 17.13 -7.98
N ASP A 186 -6.11 16.57 -7.64
CA ASP A 186 -6.93 17.07 -6.51
C ASP A 186 -6.26 16.82 -5.13
N TYR A 187 -5.07 16.23 -5.13
CA TYR A 187 -4.30 15.74 -4.01
C TYR A 187 -2.98 16.49 -3.96
N ALA A 188 -3.06 17.79 -3.71
CA ALA A 188 -1.87 18.61 -3.58
C ALA A 188 -0.99 18.08 -2.43
N VAL A 189 -0.07 17.18 -2.76
CA VAL A 189 0.98 16.65 -1.90
C VAL A 189 2.29 17.14 -2.48
N SER A 190 3.24 17.51 -1.62
CA SER A 190 4.55 17.93 -2.09
C SER A 190 5.21 16.78 -2.86
N GLY A 191 5.64 17.05 -4.09
CA GLY A 191 6.34 16.05 -4.89
C GLY A 191 7.62 15.55 -4.21
N THR A 192 8.32 16.40 -3.45
CA THR A 192 9.51 15.99 -2.69
C THR A 192 9.16 15.02 -1.56
N ASP A 193 7.99 15.17 -0.92
CA ASP A 193 7.52 14.27 0.13
C ASP A 193 7.20 12.88 -0.43
N LEU A 194 6.64 12.81 -1.65
CA LEU A 194 6.35 11.54 -2.32
C LEU A 194 7.63 10.76 -2.67
N VAL A 195 8.67 11.46 -3.15
CA VAL A 195 9.98 10.84 -3.42
C VAL A 195 10.67 10.45 -2.11
N ALA A 196 10.60 11.28 -1.06
CA ALA A 196 11.12 10.95 0.26
C ALA A 196 10.43 9.70 0.83
N LEU A 197 9.12 9.58 0.66
CA LEU A 197 8.35 8.41 1.09
C LEU A 197 8.79 7.13 0.36
N ALA A 198 9.08 7.21 -0.94
CA ALA A 198 9.64 6.07 -1.68
C ALA A 198 10.98 5.62 -1.09
N HIS A 199 11.87 6.56 -0.74
CA HIS A 199 13.12 6.26 -0.07
C HIS A 199 12.92 5.65 1.33
N VAL A 200 11.96 6.14 2.11
CA VAL A 200 11.58 5.56 3.41
C VAL A 200 11.17 4.10 3.25
N MET A 201 10.33 3.77 2.28
CA MET A 201 9.89 2.39 2.09
C MET A 201 11.03 1.48 1.62
N ILE A 202 11.94 1.97 0.76
CA ILE A 202 13.16 1.24 0.38
C ILE A 202 14.06 1.01 1.60
N ALA A 203 14.17 1.99 2.50
CA ALA A 203 14.93 1.84 3.74
C ALA A 203 14.31 0.79 4.66
N GLY A 204 12.97 0.77 4.77
CA GLY A 204 12.23 -0.24 5.51
C GLY A 204 12.53 -1.65 4.99
N ASP A 205 12.39 -1.89 3.69
CA ASP A 205 12.73 -3.18 3.06
C ASP A 205 14.20 -3.56 3.28
N ALA A 206 15.13 -2.61 3.16
CA ALA A 206 16.54 -2.84 3.40
C ALA A 206 16.84 -3.23 4.86
N ILE A 207 16.20 -2.59 5.84
CA ILE A 207 16.32 -2.95 7.26
C ILE A 207 15.83 -4.39 7.50
N LEU A 208 14.72 -4.78 6.87
CA LEU A 208 14.16 -6.13 6.97
C LEU A 208 15.11 -7.20 6.46
N LYS A 209 15.87 -6.88 5.41
CA LYS A 209 16.87 -7.75 4.81
C LYS A 209 18.26 -7.61 5.44
N HIS A 210 18.40 -6.79 6.47
CA HIS A 210 19.69 -6.45 7.10
C HIS A 210 20.72 -5.81 6.14
N GLU A 211 20.23 -5.09 5.12
CA GLU A 211 21.02 -4.35 4.14
C GLU A 211 21.32 -2.93 4.65
N TRP A 212 22.06 -2.83 5.76
CA TRP A 212 22.23 -1.57 6.52
C TRP A 212 22.77 -0.40 5.70
N LEU A 213 23.77 -0.64 4.84
CA LEU A 213 24.34 0.40 3.99
C LEU A 213 23.32 0.95 2.98
N LYS A 214 22.37 0.12 2.53
CA LYS A 214 21.29 0.56 1.64
C LYS A 214 20.27 1.36 2.43
N ALA A 215 19.87 0.88 3.60
CA ALA A 215 18.97 1.60 4.51
C ALA A 215 19.50 3.00 4.85
N ASP A 216 20.77 3.10 5.27
CA ASP A 216 21.41 4.37 5.62
C ASP A 216 21.41 5.35 4.45
N ARG A 217 21.69 4.87 3.24
CA ARG A 217 21.70 5.70 2.04
C ARG A 217 20.32 6.22 1.68
N SER A 218 19.29 5.36 1.76
CA SER A 218 17.92 5.74 1.47
C SER A 218 17.35 6.68 2.54
N ILE A 219 17.63 6.46 3.82
CA ILE A 219 17.25 7.40 4.90
C ILE A 219 17.92 8.76 4.68
N ALA A 220 19.21 8.79 4.34
CA ALA A 220 19.91 10.04 4.07
C ALA A 220 19.29 10.83 2.90
N GLU A 221 18.89 10.15 1.82
CA GLU A 221 18.16 10.81 0.72
C GLU A 221 16.78 11.30 1.16
N ALA A 222 16.04 10.52 1.96
CA ALA A 222 14.74 10.93 2.47
C ALA A 222 14.84 12.17 3.38
N VAL A 223 15.82 12.21 4.28
CA VAL A 223 16.12 13.39 5.14
C VAL A 223 16.52 14.59 4.31
N ARG A 224 17.31 14.40 3.25
CA ARG A 224 17.72 15.49 2.35
C ARG A 224 16.52 16.09 1.60
N LEU A 225 15.56 15.25 1.20
CA LEU A 225 14.38 15.65 0.44
C LEU A 225 13.29 16.27 1.32
N SER A 226 13.08 15.70 2.52
CA SER A 226 12.04 16.15 3.44
C SER A 226 12.47 15.89 4.89
N PRO A 227 13.29 16.79 5.48
CA PRO A 227 13.87 16.60 6.81
C PRO A 227 12.83 16.61 7.93
N ASP A 228 11.72 17.33 7.73
CA ASP A 228 10.65 17.49 8.72
C ASP A 228 9.53 16.45 8.55
N ASN A 229 9.66 15.54 7.58
CA ASN A 229 8.69 14.46 7.37
C ASN A 229 8.77 13.45 8.51
N GLN A 230 7.69 13.31 9.26
CA GLN A 230 7.64 12.47 10.45
C GLN A 230 7.87 10.98 10.16
N VAL A 231 7.54 10.50 8.96
CA VAL A 231 7.84 9.12 8.54
C VAL A 231 9.36 8.93 8.37
N VAL A 232 10.06 9.96 7.90
CA VAL A 232 11.53 9.95 7.80
C VAL A 232 12.17 9.93 9.18
N VAL A 233 11.64 10.71 10.12
CA VAL A 233 12.12 10.73 11.52
C VAL A 233 11.89 9.38 12.20
N PHE A 234 10.71 8.79 12.01
CA PHE A 234 10.40 7.44 12.49
C PHE A 234 11.41 6.42 11.98
N MET A 235 11.68 6.40 10.66
CA MET A 235 12.63 5.47 10.06
C MET A 235 14.06 5.67 10.55
N THR A 236 14.46 6.91 10.84
CA THR A 236 15.76 7.22 11.43
C THR A 236 15.87 6.63 12.83
N GLY A 237 14.83 6.79 13.67
CA GLY A 237 14.74 6.17 14.99
C GLY A 237 14.84 4.65 14.94
N GLU A 238 14.08 3.99 14.05
CA GLU A 238 14.14 2.53 13.90
C GLU A 238 15.50 2.03 13.41
N ARG A 239 16.21 2.81 12.58
CA ARG A 239 17.57 2.46 12.15
C ARG A 239 18.58 2.56 13.29
N LEU A 240 18.47 3.56 14.17
CA LEU A 240 19.27 3.68 15.38
C LEU A 240 19.00 2.50 16.33
N ALA A 241 17.73 2.16 16.52
CA ALA A 241 17.32 0.99 17.27
C ALA A 241 17.97 -0.28 16.70
N ALA A 242 17.85 -0.52 15.39
CA ALA A 242 18.48 -1.67 14.74
C ALA A 242 20.02 -1.73 14.89
N ASN A 243 20.68 -0.59 15.17
CA ASN A 243 22.11 -0.51 15.45
C ASN A 243 22.48 -0.80 16.93
N GLY A 244 21.50 -1.05 17.79
CA GLY A 244 21.69 -1.15 19.23
C GLY A 244 21.69 0.19 19.98
N GLU A 245 21.37 1.30 19.31
CA GLU A 245 21.35 2.65 19.90
C GLU A 245 19.93 3.02 20.37
N TRP A 246 19.36 2.19 21.25
CA TRP A 246 17.94 2.24 21.64
C TRP A 246 17.56 3.54 22.36
N GLU A 247 18.45 4.08 23.20
CA GLU A 247 18.23 5.34 23.91
C GLU A 247 18.12 6.51 22.91
N LYS A 248 19.03 6.59 21.93
CA LYS A 248 18.98 7.62 20.89
C LYS A 248 17.77 7.48 19.99
N ALA A 249 17.37 6.24 19.69
CA ALA A 249 16.15 5.96 18.95
C ALA A 249 14.92 6.48 19.71
N ALA A 250 14.81 6.19 21.01
CA ALA A 250 13.72 6.68 21.84
C ALA A 250 13.70 8.20 21.93
N GLU A 251 14.85 8.85 22.16
CA GLU A 251 14.97 10.32 22.20
C GLU A 251 14.51 10.97 20.88
N SER A 252 14.91 10.41 19.74
CA SER A 252 14.51 10.90 18.40
C SER A 252 12.99 10.78 18.20
N LEU A 253 12.39 9.66 18.61
CA LEU A 253 10.95 9.43 18.48
C LEU A 253 10.13 10.31 19.43
N GLU A 254 10.59 10.51 20.67
CA GLU A 254 9.94 11.42 21.63
C GLU A 254 9.99 12.87 21.17
N ALA A 255 11.13 13.33 20.66
CA ALA A 255 11.26 14.68 20.10
C ALA A 255 10.29 14.89 18.93
N SER A 256 10.16 13.89 18.05
CA SER A 256 9.19 13.93 16.95
C SER A 256 7.74 13.93 17.42
N ALA A 257 7.41 13.10 18.42
CA ALA A 257 6.08 13.05 19.01
C ALA A 257 5.67 14.39 19.65
N GLN A 258 6.57 15.04 20.38
CA GLN A 258 6.33 16.34 21.03
C GLN A 258 6.17 17.49 20.02
N GLY A 259 6.88 17.42 18.89
CA GLY A 259 6.78 18.40 17.81
C GLY A 259 5.63 18.14 16.83
N SER A 260 4.94 17.00 16.94
CA SER A 260 3.89 16.63 16.00
C SER A 260 2.58 17.35 16.28
N GLY A 261 2.00 17.98 15.25
CA GLY A 261 0.62 18.49 15.27
C GLY A 261 -0.44 17.40 15.04
N ASP A 262 -0.04 16.13 15.07
CA ASP A 262 -0.88 14.96 14.82
C ASP A 262 -0.90 14.04 16.03
N GLU A 263 -2.05 14.00 16.71
CA GLU A 263 -2.23 13.22 17.94
C GLU A 263 -2.09 11.71 17.70
N TRP A 264 -2.61 11.18 16.59
CA TRP A 264 -2.55 9.74 16.30
C TRP A 264 -1.10 9.31 16.11
N LEU A 265 -0.36 10.06 15.28
CA LEU A 265 1.05 9.76 15.00
C LEU A 265 1.92 10.00 16.24
N ALA A 266 1.71 11.08 16.99
CA ALA A 266 2.41 11.34 18.24
C ALA A 266 2.24 10.20 19.26
N GLN A 267 1.02 9.67 19.40
CA GLN A 267 0.75 8.53 20.29
C GLN A 267 1.53 7.27 19.85
N LYS A 268 1.58 6.98 18.54
CA LYS A 268 2.34 5.84 17.99
C LYS A 268 3.85 6.00 18.22
N LEU A 269 4.40 7.17 17.93
CA LEU A 269 5.83 7.47 18.14
C LEU A 269 6.21 7.38 19.63
N ALA A 270 5.40 7.96 20.51
CA ALA A 270 5.62 7.93 21.96
C ALA A 270 5.45 6.53 22.57
N GLN A 271 4.50 5.73 22.07
CA GLN A 271 4.39 4.32 22.44
C GLN A 271 5.68 3.58 22.08
N ARG A 272 6.17 3.76 20.85
CA ARG A 272 7.39 3.08 20.41
C ARG A 272 8.62 3.50 21.21
N ALA A 273 8.80 4.78 21.50
CA ALA A 273 9.91 5.23 22.32
C ALA A 273 9.92 4.56 23.70
N ARG A 274 8.74 4.41 24.33
CA ARG A 274 8.60 3.67 25.60
C ARG A 274 8.97 2.20 25.47
N GLU A 275 8.48 1.52 24.43
CA GLU A 275 8.84 0.12 24.16
C GLU A 275 10.35 -0.07 24.00
N LEU A 276 11.02 0.83 23.26
CA LEU A 276 12.47 0.77 23.05
C LEU A 276 13.24 0.96 24.37
N ARG A 277 12.82 1.93 25.20
CA ARG A 277 13.44 2.23 26.49
C ARG A 277 13.23 1.12 27.51
N ASP A 278 11.99 0.65 27.64
CA ASP A 278 11.60 -0.31 28.67
C ASP A 278 12.03 -1.74 28.29
N GLY A 279 12.08 -2.03 26.98
CA GLY A 279 12.47 -3.33 26.44
C GLY A 279 13.98 -3.62 26.43
N ARG A 280 14.87 -2.62 26.61
CA ARG A 280 16.35 -2.78 26.63
C ARG A 280 16.90 -3.68 25.51
N GLY A 281 16.35 -3.55 24.29
CA GLY A 281 16.74 -4.36 23.12
C GLY A 281 16.00 -5.70 22.93
N SER A 282 15.06 -6.04 23.81
CA SER A 282 14.10 -7.17 23.64
C SER A 282 12.77 -6.76 23.01
N ALA A 283 12.55 -5.46 22.75
CA ALA A 283 11.35 -4.98 22.09
C ALA A 283 11.29 -5.56 20.66
N ASP A 284 10.13 -6.12 20.29
CA ASP A 284 9.91 -6.62 18.95
C ASP A 284 10.24 -5.51 17.92
N ARG A 285 10.92 -5.91 16.84
CA ARG A 285 11.37 -4.99 15.79
C ARG A 285 10.15 -4.57 14.97
N LEU A 286 9.54 -3.42 15.28
CA LEU A 286 8.34 -2.91 14.60
C LEU A 286 8.55 -2.68 13.09
N VAL A 287 9.78 -2.51 12.60
CA VAL A 287 10.06 -2.50 11.16
C VAL A 287 9.57 -3.78 10.46
N MET A 288 9.47 -4.91 11.17
CA MET A 288 8.91 -6.17 10.66
C MET A 288 7.38 -6.15 10.46
N ASP A 289 6.70 -5.03 10.69
CA ASP A 289 5.31 -4.87 10.30
C ASP A 289 5.16 -3.94 9.06
N PRO A 290 5.24 -4.50 7.83
CA PRO A 290 4.88 -3.79 6.61
C PRO A 290 3.49 -3.14 6.66
N GLU A 291 2.57 -3.65 7.49
CA GLU A 291 1.24 -3.08 7.70
C GLU A 291 1.36 -1.72 8.41
N PHE A 292 2.21 -1.58 9.42
CA PHE A 292 2.45 -0.33 10.12
C PHE A 292 3.12 0.73 9.23
N LEU A 293 4.14 0.35 8.45
CA LEU A 293 4.79 1.28 7.51
C LEU A 293 3.80 1.79 6.47
N PHE A 294 2.95 0.91 5.94
CA PHE A 294 1.86 1.31 5.05
C PHE A 294 0.86 2.24 5.75
N GLU A 295 0.47 1.93 6.99
CA GLU A 295 -0.48 2.73 7.77
C GLU A 295 0.04 4.14 8.04
N VAL A 296 1.28 4.29 8.52
CA VAL A 296 1.90 5.60 8.74
C VAL A 296 2.10 6.36 7.44
N SER A 297 2.49 5.67 6.36
CA SER A 297 2.65 6.29 5.04
C SER A 297 1.32 6.81 4.49
N ALA A 298 0.27 5.99 4.55
CA ALA A 298 -1.08 6.36 4.12
C ALA A 298 -1.64 7.49 4.98
N HIS A 299 -1.43 7.42 6.31
CA HIS A 299 -1.83 8.47 7.24
C HIS A 299 -1.12 9.79 6.95
N TYR A 300 0.20 9.77 6.72
CA TYR A 300 0.98 10.95 6.39
C TYR A 300 0.52 11.61 5.08
N VAL A 301 0.28 10.82 4.03
CA VAL A 301 -0.27 11.31 2.76
C VAL A 301 -1.65 11.93 2.98
N ALA A 302 -2.53 11.28 3.72
CA ALA A 302 -3.85 11.82 4.06
C ALA A 302 -3.74 13.13 4.88
N MET A 303 -2.83 13.18 5.84
CA MET A 303 -2.56 14.35 6.68
C MET A 303 -2.09 15.57 5.88
N HIS A 304 -1.25 15.38 4.86
CA HIS A 304 -0.74 16.49 4.05
C HIS A 304 -1.73 16.91 2.96
N ALA A 305 -2.62 16.01 2.59
CA ALA A 305 -3.78 16.30 1.76
C ALA A 305 -5.01 16.76 2.60
N ARG A 306 -4.82 17.21 3.86
CA ARG A 306 -5.84 17.45 4.92
C ARG A 306 -7.09 18.27 4.55
N ASN A 307 -7.03 19.07 3.49
CA ASN A 307 -8.19 19.85 3.02
C ASN A 307 -8.88 19.24 1.79
N SER A 308 -8.41 18.07 1.33
CA SER A 308 -9.00 17.34 0.24
C SER A 308 -9.89 16.23 0.80
N GLU A 309 -11.11 16.13 0.30
CA GLU A 309 -11.98 14.98 0.52
C GLU A 309 -11.29 13.66 0.13
N ALA A 310 -10.37 13.77 -0.83
CA ALA A 310 -9.43 12.77 -1.25
C ALA A 310 -8.65 12.07 -0.12
N ALA A 311 -8.05 12.86 0.77
CA ALA A 311 -7.26 12.36 1.88
C ALA A 311 -8.07 11.46 2.83
N ARG A 312 -9.26 11.94 3.22
CA ARG A 312 -10.17 11.22 4.12
C ARG A 312 -10.56 9.88 3.51
N ARG A 313 -10.85 9.87 2.20
CA ARG A 313 -11.23 8.64 1.47
C ARG A 313 -10.07 7.67 1.29
N LEU A 314 -8.84 8.14 1.04
CA LEU A 314 -7.65 7.30 0.98
C LEU A 314 -7.38 6.60 2.32
N GLN A 315 -7.60 7.31 3.44
CA GLN A 315 -7.49 6.73 4.78
C GLN A 315 -8.54 5.64 5.01
N THR A 316 -9.81 5.90 4.64
CA THR A 316 -10.88 4.88 4.67
C THR A 316 -10.52 3.69 3.79
N LEU A 317 -10.00 3.93 2.58
CA LEU A 317 -9.58 2.88 1.65
C LEU A 317 -8.50 1.99 2.25
N ALA A 318 -7.47 2.58 2.86
CA ALA A 318 -6.41 1.83 3.52
C ALA A 318 -6.97 0.93 4.63
N TYR A 319 -7.88 1.46 5.45
CA TYR A 319 -8.54 0.72 6.52
C TYR A 319 -9.44 -0.42 5.99
N GLU A 320 -10.23 -0.16 4.96
CA GLU A 320 -11.19 -1.11 4.40
C GLU A 320 -10.51 -2.20 3.58
N THR A 321 -9.48 -1.86 2.80
CA THR A 321 -8.65 -2.84 2.09
C THR A 321 -8.00 -3.81 3.06
N ARG A 322 -7.57 -3.33 4.23
CA ARG A 322 -7.04 -4.16 5.33
C ARG A 322 -8.12 -5.08 5.90
N ALA A 323 -9.29 -4.54 6.23
CA ALA A 323 -10.40 -5.31 6.77
C ALA A 323 -10.85 -6.42 5.80
N GLN A 324 -10.94 -6.11 4.51
CA GLN A 324 -11.31 -7.09 3.48
C GLN A 324 -10.20 -8.12 3.22
N GLY A 325 -8.93 -7.69 3.12
CA GLY A 325 -7.80 -8.58 2.90
C GLY A 325 -7.69 -9.65 3.99
N ARG A 326 -7.84 -9.26 5.26
CA ARG A 326 -7.89 -10.21 6.39
C ARG A 326 -9.02 -11.21 6.26
N ARG A 327 -10.24 -10.75 5.96
CA ARG A 327 -11.42 -11.62 5.76
C ARG A 327 -11.23 -12.61 4.60
N MET A 328 -10.57 -12.18 3.52
CA MET A 328 -10.24 -13.07 2.40
C MET A 328 -9.24 -14.15 2.83
N LEU A 329 -8.18 -13.77 3.55
CA LEU A 329 -7.18 -14.72 4.05
C LEU A 329 -7.78 -15.71 5.04
N GLU A 330 -8.65 -15.29 5.95
CA GLU A 330 -9.36 -16.17 6.88
C GLU A 330 -10.19 -17.24 6.16
N LYS A 331 -10.85 -16.88 5.05
CA LYS A 331 -11.66 -17.81 4.24
C LYS A 331 -10.81 -18.75 3.38
N ILE A 332 -9.63 -18.31 2.94
CA ILE A 332 -8.73 -19.10 2.10
C ILE A 332 -7.82 -20.00 2.97
N SER A 333 -7.62 -19.66 4.25
CA SER A 333 -6.70 -20.34 5.16
C SER A 333 -7.37 -21.05 6.36
N PRO A 334 -8.46 -21.84 6.20
CA PRO A 334 -8.99 -22.64 7.31
C PRO A 334 -8.05 -23.78 7.74
N PHE A 335 -6.94 -24.02 7.03
CA PHE A 335 -6.02 -25.13 7.26
C PHE A 335 -4.90 -24.89 8.29
N LYS A 336 -4.73 -23.66 8.82
CA LYS A 336 -3.64 -23.36 9.77
C LYS A 336 -4.00 -23.41 11.24
N SER A 337 -5.28 -23.47 11.61
CA SER A 337 -5.69 -23.59 13.02
C SER A 337 -5.63 -25.02 13.57
N GLY A 338 -5.30 -26.02 12.75
CA GLY A 338 -5.20 -27.43 13.17
C GLY A 338 -3.79 -27.92 13.54
N SER A 339 -2.72 -27.17 13.25
CA SER A 339 -1.35 -27.65 13.53
C SER A 339 -0.94 -27.52 14.99
N THR A 340 -1.52 -26.58 15.75
CA THR A 340 -1.15 -26.39 17.17
C THR A 340 -1.70 -27.49 18.08
N GLN A 341 -2.84 -28.10 17.72
CA GLN A 341 -3.42 -29.21 18.50
C GLN A 341 -2.72 -30.56 18.27
N LEU A 342 -2.06 -30.77 17.12
CA LEU A 342 -1.29 -31.99 16.84
C LEU A 342 0.09 -31.98 17.54
N ASP A 343 0.67 -30.79 17.75
CA ASP A 343 1.93 -30.64 18.50
C ASP A 343 1.72 -30.79 20.02
N GLU A 344 0.58 -30.34 20.56
CA GLU A 344 0.22 -30.60 21.97
C GLU A 344 -0.10 -32.09 22.23
N ALA A 345 -0.83 -32.76 21.31
CA ALA A 345 -1.10 -34.19 21.45
C ALA A 345 0.17 -35.07 21.29
N SER A 346 1.14 -34.65 20.47
CA SER A 346 2.42 -35.35 20.32
C SER A 346 3.35 -35.12 21.52
N SER A 347 3.30 -33.94 22.14
CA SER A 347 4.00 -33.62 23.39
C SER A 347 3.46 -34.43 24.58
N GLU A 348 2.14 -34.58 24.68
CA GLU A 348 1.50 -35.32 25.78
C GLU A 348 1.66 -36.85 25.65
N ALA A 349 1.80 -37.36 24.41
CA ALA A 349 2.11 -38.77 24.15
C ALA A 349 3.59 -39.12 24.38
N ALA A 350 4.50 -38.15 24.33
CA ALA A 350 5.93 -38.34 24.64
C ALA A 350 6.23 -38.25 26.15
N ALA A 351 5.28 -37.77 26.96
CA ALA A 351 5.40 -37.61 28.40
C ALA A 351 4.74 -38.76 29.21
N LYS A 352 4.14 -39.75 28.54
CA LYS A 352 3.66 -41.02 29.11
C LYS A 352 4.50 -42.17 28.59
#